data_AF-A0AB39SCH0-F1
#
_entry.id   AF-A0AB39SCH0-F1
#
_cell.length_a   1.000
_cell.length_b   1.000
_cell.length_c   1.000
_cell.angle_alpha   90.00
_cell.angle_beta   90.00
_cell.angle_gamma   90.00
#
_symmetry.space_group_name_H-M   'P 1'
#
loop_
_entity.id
_entity.type
_entity.pdbx_description
1 polymer ?
#
loop_
_entity_poly.entity_id
_entity_poly.type
_entity_poly.pdbx_seq_one_letter_code
_entity_poly.pdbx_strand_id
1 'polypeptide(L)'
;MSSCSDDFAHQFNIIFPGQKPETTYYIPNCADVTSGKVTASSTVRWQIVDDQVIDNSKRFTSFKITNRVESRADSGGSDTIVTTKTCDLTALVNADYSGPAEDGPANRCVAPTATYDKDLWWSSDATLVYDIEGDGKGAITKELYGSPLLHG
;
A
#
# COMPACT_ATOMS: atom_id res chain seq x y z
N MET A 1 18.14 1.14 -9.56
CA MET A 1 17.87 -0.19 -8.96
C MET A 1 16.45 -0.17 -8.43
N SER A 2 15.69 -1.26 -8.54
CA SER A 2 14.31 -1.33 -8.03
C SER A 2 14.12 -2.67 -7.32
N SER A 3 13.35 -2.67 -6.24
CA SER A 3 12.98 -3.86 -5.47
C SER A 3 11.52 -3.73 -5.05
N CYS A 4 10.70 -4.72 -5.41
CA CYS A 4 9.28 -4.75 -5.10
C CYS A 4 8.94 -6.03 -4.33
N SER A 5 8.04 -5.94 -3.37
CA SER A 5 7.36 -7.11 -2.81
C SER A 5 6.55 -7.82 -3.90
N ASP A 6 6.35 -9.14 -3.75
CA ASP A 6 5.48 -9.91 -4.63
C ASP A 6 4.01 -9.47 -4.45
N ASP A 7 3.36 -9.11 -5.56
CA ASP A 7 1.95 -8.69 -5.65
C ASP A 7 0.98 -9.73 -5.05
N PHE A 8 1.30 -11.03 -5.18
CA PHE A 8 0.41 -12.13 -4.79
C PHE A 8 0.70 -12.69 -3.42
N ALA A 9 1.94 -12.51 -2.92
CA ALA A 9 2.31 -13.04 -1.63
C ALA A 9 1.42 -12.47 -0.51
N HIS A 10 0.85 -11.28 -0.70
CA HIS A 10 0.18 -10.53 0.38
C HIS A 10 -1.13 -9.86 -0.05
N GLN A 11 -1.89 -10.51 -0.92
CA GLN A 11 -3.29 -10.17 -1.14
C GLN A 11 -4.12 -10.39 0.14
N PHE A 12 -5.19 -9.61 0.31
CA PHE A 12 -6.13 -9.84 1.39
C PHE A 12 -7.55 -9.45 1.03
N ASN A 13 -8.50 -10.15 1.62
CA ASN A 13 -9.91 -9.88 1.41
C ASN A 13 -10.46 -8.94 2.47
N ILE A 14 -11.38 -8.09 2.07
CA ILE A 14 -12.25 -7.32 2.94
C ILE A 14 -13.69 -7.78 2.70
N ILE A 15 -14.32 -8.28 3.76
CA ILE A 15 -15.73 -8.64 3.79
C ILE A 15 -16.51 -7.45 4.34
N PHE A 16 -17.42 -6.94 3.54
CA PHE A 16 -18.26 -5.80 3.91
C PHE A 16 -19.57 -6.26 4.55
N PRO A 17 -20.18 -5.47 5.44
CA PRO A 17 -21.51 -5.76 5.96
C PRO A 17 -22.57 -5.68 4.85
N GLY A 18 -23.60 -6.52 4.97
CA GLY A 18 -24.73 -6.54 4.03
C GLY A 18 -24.44 -7.34 2.77
N GLN A 19 -24.93 -6.86 1.63
CA GLN A 19 -24.82 -7.52 0.31
C GLN A 19 -23.81 -6.82 -0.62
N LYS A 20 -22.84 -6.12 -0.04
CA LYS A 20 -21.72 -5.52 -0.79
C LYS A 20 -20.76 -6.64 -1.20
N PRO A 21 -20.18 -6.58 -2.41
CA PRO A 21 -19.27 -7.62 -2.88
C PRO A 21 -17.98 -7.65 -2.04
N GLU A 22 -17.57 -8.85 -1.65
CA GLU A 22 -16.23 -9.06 -1.08
C GLU A 22 -15.18 -8.59 -2.07
N THR A 23 -14.13 -7.92 -1.57
CA THR A 23 -13.08 -7.34 -2.41
C THR A 23 -11.71 -7.82 -1.94
N THR A 24 -10.91 -8.33 -2.87
CA THR A 24 -9.49 -8.63 -2.65
C THR A 24 -8.63 -7.43 -3.01
N TYR A 25 -7.75 -7.04 -2.11
CA TYR A 25 -6.77 -5.97 -2.29
C TYR A 25 -5.36 -6.54 -2.51
N TYR A 26 -4.61 -5.89 -3.39
CA TYR A 26 -3.23 -6.18 -3.74
C TYR A 26 -2.43 -4.89 -3.59
N ILE A 27 -1.41 -4.89 -2.73
CA ILE A 27 -0.67 -3.66 -2.42
C ILE A 27 0.84 -3.97 -2.38
N PRO A 28 1.51 -4.02 -3.54
CA PRO A 28 2.96 -4.10 -3.56
C PRO A 28 3.62 -2.82 -3.04
N ASN A 29 4.71 -3.02 -2.32
CA ASN A 29 5.63 -1.99 -1.86
C ASN A 29 6.93 -2.11 -2.64
N CYS A 30 7.34 -1.01 -3.27
CA CYS A 30 8.55 -0.92 -4.06
C CYS A 30 9.48 0.15 -3.51
N ALA A 31 10.77 -0.16 -3.41
CA ALA A 31 11.84 0.81 -3.25
C ALA A 31 12.57 1.00 -4.58
N ASP A 32 12.89 2.24 -4.91
CA ASP A 32 13.54 2.62 -6.16
C ASP A 32 14.72 3.55 -5.90
N VAL A 33 15.88 3.22 -6.47
CA VAL A 33 17.08 4.07 -6.49
C VAL A 33 17.31 4.60 -7.89
N THR A 34 17.18 5.92 -8.05
CA THR A 34 17.40 6.65 -9.31
C THR A 34 18.24 7.89 -9.05
N SER A 35 19.30 8.10 -9.82
CA SER A 35 20.16 9.30 -9.74
C SER A 35 20.66 9.63 -8.31
N GLY A 36 21.09 8.61 -7.55
CA GLY A 36 21.59 8.78 -6.18
C GLY A 36 20.50 9.13 -5.15
N LYS A 37 19.23 8.94 -5.51
CA LYS A 37 18.09 9.13 -4.62
C LYS A 37 17.32 7.84 -4.48
N VAL A 38 16.83 7.58 -3.28
CA VAL A 38 15.96 6.45 -2.95
C VAL A 38 14.55 6.95 -2.65
N THR A 39 13.55 6.21 -3.10
CA THR A 39 12.14 6.48 -2.84
C THR A 39 11.39 5.18 -2.59
N ALA A 40 10.23 5.28 -1.94
CA ALA A 40 9.31 4.19 -1.72
C ALA A 40 7.99 4.49 -2.42
N SER A 41 7.34 3.44 -2.94
CA SER A 41 5.98 3.53 -3.49
C SER A 41 5.14 2.32 -3.12
N SER A 42 3.86 2.56 -2.86
CA SER A 42 2.85 1.52 -2.65
C SER A 42 1.75 1.71 -3.68
N THR A 43 1.39 0.66 -4.41
CA THR A 43 0.34 0.73 -5.43
C THR A 43 -0.86 -0.06 -4.97
N VAL A 44 -2.02 0.57 -4.86
CA VAL A 44 -3.25 -0.10 -4.39
C VAL A 44 -4.06 -0.58 -5.59
N ARG A 45 -4.28 -1.89 -5.68
CA ARG A 45 -5.18 -2.52 -6.65
C ARG A 45 -6.21 -3.36 -5.91
N TRP A 46 -7.39 -3.53 -6.51
CA TRP A 46 -8.43 -4.37 -5.91
C TRP A 46 -9.35 -4.96 -6.96
N GLN A 47 -10.02 -6.05 -6.62
CA GLN A 47 -11.05 -6.64 -7.46
C GLN A 47 -12.14 -7.27 -6.58
N ILE A 48 -13.38 -7.23 -7.06
CA ILE A 48 -14.47 -7.99 -6.46
C ILE A 48 -14.22 -9.49 -6.64
N VAL A 49 -14.55 -10.28 -5.60
CA VAL A 49 -14.41 -11.73 -5.62
C VAL A 49 -15.56 -12.39 -6.42
N ASP A 50 -16.73 -11.78 -6.36
CA ASP A 50 -17.95 -12.16 -7.08
C ASP A 50 -18.36 -10.99 -7.99
N ASP A 51 -18.76 -11.27 -9.23
CA ASP A 51 -19.16 -10.26 -10.20
C ASP A 51 -20.57 -9.69 -9.95
N GLN A 52 -21.32 -10.25 -8.99
CA GLN A 52 -22.62 -9.76 -8.59
C GLN A 52 -22.55 -8.61 -7.57
N VAL A 53 -22.79 -7.39 -8.05
CA VAL A 53 -22.94 -6.20 -7.20
C VAL A 53 -24.42 -5.98 -6.87
N ILE A 54 -24.87 -6.46 -5.71
CA ILE A 54 -26.25 -6.28 -5.22
C ILE A 54 -26.40 -4.94 -4.48
N ASP A 55 -25.48 -4.65 -3.56
CA ASP A 55 -25.41 -3.36 -2.86
C ASP A 55 -24.20 -2.57 -3.38
N ASN A 56 -24.49 -1.44 -4.03
CA ASN A 56 -23.48 -0.56 -4.60
C ASN A 56 -23.27 0.75 -3.80
N SER A 57 -23.65 0.74 -2.52
CA SER A 57 -23.40 1.86 -1.62
C SER A 57 -21.94 1.94 -1.18
N LYS A 58 -21.58 3.09 -0.61
CA LYS A 58 -20.25 3.40 -0.08
C LYS A 58 -19.69 2.26 0.79
N ARG A 59 -18.42 1.89 0.56
CA ARG A 59 -17.72 0.77 1.21
C ARG A 59 -16.86 1.22 2.38
N PHE A 60 -16.19 2.36 2.27
CA PHE A 60 -15.23 2.85 3.27
C PHE A 60 -15.55 4.26 3.71
N THR A 61 -15.55 4.51 5.03
CA THR A 61 -15.49 5.86 5.61
C THR A 61 -14.07 6.44 5.51
N SER A 62 -13.04 5.59 5.58
CA SER A 62 -11.64 5.98 5.37
C SER A 62 -10.83 4.83 4.77
N PHE A 63 -9.87 5.16 3.90
CA PHE A 63 -8.88 4.22 3.35
C PHE A 63 -7.58 4.99 3.09
N LYS A 64 -6.58 4.82 3.96
CA LYS A 64 -5.34 5.60 3.97
C LYS A 64 -4.14 4.68 4.04
N ILE A 65 -3.21 4.87 3.13
CA ILE A 65 -1.93 4.16 3.14
C ILE A 65 -0.81 5.10 3.55
N THR A 66 0.00 4.68 4.50
CA THR A 66 1.21 5.38 4.92
C THR A 66 2.41 4.59 4.45
N ASN A 67 3.15 5.17 3.51
CA ASN A 67 4.33 4.56 2.91
C ASN A 67 5.61 5.19 3.49
N ARG A 68 6.67 4.40 3.63
CA ARG A 68 7.91 4.76 4.30
C ARG A 68 9.12 4.32 3.48
N VAL A 69 10.10 5.20 3.36
CA VAL A 69 11.48 4.80 3.03
C VAL A 69 12.17 4.50 4.34
N GLU A 70 12.76 3.33 4.44
CA GLU A 70 13.47 2.87 5.62
C GLU A 70 14.91 2.53 5.27
N SER A 71 15.79 2.65 6.27
CA SER A 71 17.18 2.26 6.16
C SER A 71 17.65 1.52 7.41
N ARG A 72 18.63 0.65 7.25
CA ARG A 72 19.29 -0.06 8.35
C ARG A 72 20.80 -0.20 8.07
N ALA A 73 21.60 -0.25 9.14
CA ALA A 73 23.05 -0.32 9.05
C ALA A 73 23.58 -1.69 8.59
N ASP A 74 22.83 -2.76 8.85
CA ASP A 74 23.14 -4.11 8.42
C ASP A 74 21.84 -4.83 8.02
N SER A 75 21.94 -5.93 7.26
CA SER A 75 20.77 -6.61 6.69
C SER A 75 19.78 -7.17 7.73
N GLY A 76 20.21 -7.43 8.96
CA GLY A 76 19.37 -7.91 10.07
C GLY A 76 18.99 -6.82 11.08
N GLY A 77 19.45 -5.58 10.87
CA GLY A 77 19.29 -4.47 11.79
C GLY A 77 17.86 -3.93 11.85
N SER A 78 17.62 -3.04 12.82
CA SER A 78 16.34 -2.35 12.96
C SER A 78 16.19 -1.25 11.92
N ASP A 79 14.97 -1.11 11.40
CA ASP A 79 14.62 -0.04 10.46
C ASP A 79 14.60 1.32 11.13
N THR A 80 15.16 2.30 10.42
CA THR A 80 15.01 3.73 10.70
C THR A 80 14.20 4.35 9.58
N ILE A 81 13.06 4.96 9.93
CA ILE A 81 12.22 5.69 8.98
C ILE A 81 12.96 6.96 8.53
N VAL A 82 13.22 7.06 7.23
CA VAL A 82 13.93 8.19 6.62
C VAL A 82 12.96 9.22 6.08
N THR A 83 11.96 8.76 5.33
CA THR A 83 10.86 9.61 4.83
C THR A 83 9.55 8.84 4.90
N THR A 84 8.44 9.57 4.99
CA THR A 84 7.11 8.97 4.98
C THR A 84 6.10 9.86 4.26
N LYS A 85 5.03 9.24 3.75
CA LYS A 85 3.85 9.93 3.23
C LYS A 85 2.61 9.10 3.47
N THR A 86 1.55 9.76 3.92
CA THR A 86 0.19 9.20 3.92
C THR A 86 -0.58 9.70 2.71
N CYS A 87 -1.17 8.77 1.96
CA CYS A 87 -2.09 9.06 0.86
C CYS A 87 -3.50 8.60 1.26
N ASP A 88 -4.47 9.51 1.13
CA ASP A 88 -5.89 9.20 1.31
C ASP A 88 -6.48 8.75 -0.03
N LEU A 89 -6.86 7.49 -0.09
CA LEU A 89 -7.44 6.86 -1.28
C LEU A 89 -8.94 6.57 -1.09
N THR A 90 -9.56 7.13 -0.04
CA THR A 90 -10.96 6.85 0.32
C THR A 90 -11.92 7.12 -0.82
N ALA A 91 -11.74 8.23 -1.53
CA ALA A 91 -12.59 8.57 -2.68
C ALA A 91 -12.42 7.57 -3.82
N LEU A 92 -11.17 7.20 -4.12
CA LEU A 92 -10.83 6.27 -5.20
C LEU A 92 -11.42 4.87 -4.95
N VAL A 93 -11.19 4.30 -3.77
CA VAL A 93 -11.71 2.95 -3.46
C VAL A 93 -13.23 2.90 -3.31
N ASN A 94 -13.92 4.03 -3.21
CA ASN A 94 -15.38 4.08 -3.23
C ASN A 94 -15.94 4.37 -4.63
N ALA A 95 -15.13 4.87 -5.57
CA ALA A 95 -15.56 5.20 -6.92
C ALA A 95 -15.70 3.93 -7.80
N ASP A 96 -14.78 2.97 -7.66
CA ASP A 96 -14.69 1.82 -8.57
C ASP A 96 -14.75 0.48 -7.84
N TYR A 97 -15.61 -0.45 -8.27
CA TYR A 97 -15.74 -1.78 -7.65
C TYR A 97 -14.48 -2.63 -7.77
N SER A 98 -13.76 -2.49 -8.87
CA SER A 98 -12.45 -3.04 -9.12
C SER A 98 -11.48 -1.89 -9.43
N GLY A 99 -10.32 -1.93 -8.78
CA GLY A 99 -9.27 -0.93 -8.89
C GLY A 99 -8.56 -0.99 -10.23
N PRO A 100 -7.87 0.09 -10.57
CA PRO A 100 -7.71 0.48 -11.96
C PRO A 100 -6.96 -0.58 -12.78
N ALA A 101 -7.38 -0.73 -14.05
CA ALA A 101 -6.79 -1.67 -15.00
C ALA A 101 -5.29 -1.41 -15.25
N GLU A 102 -4.82 -0.19 -14.97
CA GLU A 102 -3.43 0.21 -15.07
C GLU A 102 -3.00 1.00 -13.83
N ASP A 103 -1.73 0.87 -13.47
CA ASP A 103 -1.14 1.65 -12.39
C ASP A 103 -0.94 3.11 -12.79
N GLY A 104 -1.27 4.02 -11.88
CA GLY A 104 -1.17 5.44 -12.13
C GLY A 104 -0.99 6.27 -10.86
N PRO A 105 -0.87 7.61 -11.01
CA PRO A 105 -0.68 8.51 -9.87
C PRO A 105 -1.88 8.50 -8.90
N ALA A 106 -3.07 8.08 -9.35
CA ALA A 106 -4.26 8.03 -8.52
C ALA A 106 -4.20 6.90 -7.47
N ASN A 107 -3.68 5.73 -7.83
CA ASN A 107 -3.62 4.56 -6.94
C ASN A 107 -2.22 4.29 -6.36
N ARG A 108 -1.23 5.13 -6.67
CA ARG A 108 0.14 4.99 -6.21
C ARG A 108 0.50 6.04 -5.17
N CYS A 109 0.88 5.60 -3.98
CA CYS A 109 1.40 6.45 -2.92
C CYS A 109 2.94 6.46 -2.91
N VAL A 110 3.55 7.56 -3.34
CA VAL A 110 5.01 7.71 -3.42
C VAL A 110 5.52 8.60 -2.29
N ALA A 111 6.39 8.05 -1.43
CA ALA A 111 7.05 8.80 -0.36
C ALA A 111 8.07 9.82 -0.93
N PRO A 112 8.43 10.89 -0.20
CA PRO A 112 9.50 11.79 -0.61
C PRO A 112 10.83 11.04 -0.78
N THR A 113 11.65 11.52 -1.72
CA THR A 113 12.96 10.92 -1.94
C THR A 113 13.96 11.27 -0.84
N ALA A 114 14.90 10.38 -0.57
CA ALA A 114 16.06 10.60 0.30
C ALA A 114 17.36 10.45 -0.49
N THR A 115 18.47 10.94 0.06
CA THR A 115 19.80 10.64 -0.49
C THR A 115 20.10 9.17 -0.26
N TYR A 116 20.46 8.46 -1.33
CA TYR A 116 20.85 7.06 -1.24
C TYR A 116 22.30 6.96 -0.73
N ASP A 117 22.47 6.21 0.34
CA ASP A 117 23.77 5.84 0.90
C ASP A 117 24.00 4.36 0.62
N LYS A 118 25.03 4.05 -0.17
CA LYS A 118 25.35 2.68 -0.60
C LYS A 118 25.84 1.79 0.54
N ASP A 119 26.25 2.37 1.68
CA ASP A 119 26.71 1.64 2.85
C ASP A 119 25.54 1.24 3.77
N LEU A 120 24.32 1.67 3.44
CA LEU A 120 23.08 1.30 4.14
C LEU A 120 22.25 0.32 3.30
N TRP A 121 21.41 -0.44 3.99
CA TRP A 121 20.37 -1.26 3.39
C TRP A 121 19.06 -0.50 3.40
N TRP A 122 18.36 -0.47 2.28
CA TRP A 122 17.16 0.33 2.07
C TRP A 122 15.95 -0.53 1.76
N SER A 123 14.78 -0.13 2.24
CA SER A 123 13.50 -0.78 1.94
C SER A 123 12.38 0.24 1.82
N SER A 124 11.30 -0.23 1.21
CA SER A 124 9.98 0.37 1.27
C SER A 124 9.16 -0.43 2.27
N ASP A 125 8.43 0.24 3.15
CA ASP A 125 7.44 -0.39 4.03
C ASP A 125 6.18 0.47 4.12
N ALA A 126 5.03 -0.15 4.41
CA ALA A 126 3.77 0.57 4.46
C ALA A 126 2.76 0.01 5.44
N THR A 127 1.93 0.91 5.97
CA THR A 127 0.78 0.58 6.81
C THR A 127 -0.49 1.07 6.12
N LEU A 128 -1.49 0.20 6.00
CA LEU A 128 -2.83 0.56 5.58
C LEU A 128 -3.72 0.75 6.81
N VAL A 129 -4.45 1.87 6.86
CA VAL A 129 -5.51 2.12 7.85
C VAL A 129 -6.81 2.36 7.10
N TYR A 130 -7.82 1.55 7.36
CA TYR A 130 -9.13 1.67 6.71
C TYR A 130 -10.27 1.48 7.71
N ASP A 131 -11.41 2.08 7.43
CA ASP A 131 -12.62 1.98 8.24
C ASP A 131 -13.80 1.67 7.31
N ILE A 132 -14.58 0.65 7.67
CA ILE A 132 -15.62 0.09 6.82
C ILE A 132 -16.95 0.78 7.14
N GLU A 133 -17.63 1.26 6.10
CA GLU A 133 -18.93 1.91 6.25
C GLU A 133 -19.95 0.93 6.85
N GLY A 134 -20.52 1.30 8.01
CA GLY A 134 -21.63 0.58 8.64
C GLY A 134 -21.25 -0.69 9.41
N ASP A 135 -19.96 -0.99 9.62
CA ASP A 135 -19.56 -2.18 10.39
C ASP A 135 -19.48 -1.94 11.91
N GLY A 136 -19.39 -0.68 12.34
CA GLY A 136 -19.32 -0.25 13.73
C GLY A 136 -18.03 -0.64 14.48
N LYS A 137 -16.97 -1.08 13.77
CA LYS A 137 -15.71 -1.53 14.39
C LYS A 137 -14.65 -0.44 14.44
N GLY A 138 -14.81 0.62 13.66
CA GLY A 138 -13.84 1.70 13.53
C GLY A 138 -12.61 1.27 12.72
N ALA A 139 -11.56 2.10 12.78
CA ALA A 139 -10.39 1.94 11.94
C ALA A 139 -9.62 0.63 12.24
N ILE A 140 -9.37 -0.13 11.18
CA ILE A 140 -8.54 -1.33 11.14
C ILE A 140 -7.17 -0.94 10.61
N THR A 141 -6.12 -1.34 11.33
CA THR A 141 -4.72 -1.16 10.90
C THR A 141 -4.17 -2.48 10.37
N LYS A 142 -3.50 -2.41 9.21
CA LYS A 142 -2.86 -3.53 8.56
C LYS A 142 -1.45 -3.15 8.15
N GLU A 143 -0.48 -3.79 8.77
CA GLU A 143 0.90 -3.75 8.30
C GLU A 143 1.01 -4.53 6.99
N LEU A 144 1.65 -3.90 6.00
CA LEU A 144 1.93 -4.51 4.71
C LEU A 144 3.36 -5.04 4.74
N TYR A 145 3.67 -5.95 3.81
CA TYR A 145 5.03 -6.45 3.70
C TYR A 145 5.90 -5.44 2.97
N GLY A 146 7.07 -5.15 3.54
CA GLY A 146 8.05 -4.30 2.89
C GLY A 146 8.65 -4.94 1.63
N SER A 147 9.33 -4.12 0.83
CA SER A 147 10.14 -4.60 -0.30
C SER A 147 11.35 -5.39 0.19
N PRO A 148 11.91 -6.31 -0.62
CA PRO A 148 13.25 -6.82 -0.38
C PRO A 148 14.28 -5.68 -0.23
N LEU A 149 15.32 -5.90 0.56
CA LEU A 149 16.36 -4.89 0.81
C LEU A 149 17.15 -4.56 -0.47
N LEU A 150 17.40 -3.27 -0.67
CA LEU A 150 18.32 -2.71 -1.65
C LEU A 150 19.63 -2.33 -0.96
N HIS A 151 20.76 -2.70 -1.54
CA HIS A 151 22.09 -2.35 -1.03
C HIS A 151 23.11 -2.36 -2.18
N GLY A 152 24.12 -1.49 -2.10
CA GLY A 152 25.24 -1.40 -3.06
C GLY A 152 25.36 -0.10 -3.83
#